data_AF-A0A1Y1MDW5-F1
#
_entry.id   AF-A0A1Y1MDW5-F1
#
_cell.length_a   1.000
_cell.length_b   1.000
_cell.length_c   1.000
_cell.angle_alpha   90.00
_cell.angle_beta   90.00
_cell.angle_gamma   90.00
#
_symmetry.space_group_name_H-M   'P 1'
#
loop_
_entity.id
_entity.type
_entity.pdbx_description
1 polymer ?
#
loop_
_entity_poly.entity_id
_entity_poly.type
_entity_poly.pdbx_seq_one_letter_code
_entity_poly.pdbx_strand_id
1 'polypeptide(L)'
;VRANEICFKHAQWRLTEADGQIGIADLVLSNFLYTKNSKSDDSVEHLLELGYLRMTNLLPNQIYKEVLVPTEIQSNMPVEHKRVVRVFCREKPPVGGIAVKEHFEINVVPLTIGLTKKFYNTMLKFCFPEKDPDNIDGERGEELDNESRSKRIRSSGRSKRDSNFYIPIDDVEKMKERAEKNKLFIYIKIPEVPVRVSYKGNKEKNLEDIRDFSLVIPTLEYHNVTWTWLDLLLAMKSDTRRVILSQAIKQKLQIKRSTGLSDESSSPQEEDKARLLFGACHSVDNRNPKKSMSSVFKFGK
;
A
#
# COMPACT_ATOMS: atom_id res chain seq x y z
N VAL A 1 35.46 2.00 13.28
CA VAL A 1 34.18 2.50 12.75
C VAL A 1 34.48 3.46 11.61
N ARG A 2 33.90 3.27 10.43
CA ARG A 2 34.10 4.12 9.25
C ARG A 2 32.75 4.64 8.77
N ALA A 3 32.63 5.96 8.60
CA ALA A 3 31.47 6.59 8.01
C ALA A 3 31.82 7.06 6.59
N ASN A 4 30.93 6.85 5.63
CA ASN A 4 31.03 7.44 4.29
C ASN A 4 29.69 8.10 3.97
N GLU A 5 29.75 9.29 3.40
CA GLU A 5 28.57 10.07 3.09
C GLU A 5 28.58 10.50 1.62
N ILE A 6 27.40 10.48 1.01
CA ILE A 6 27.16 10.99 -0.34
C ILE A 6 25.93 11.88 -0.25
N CYS A 7 26.08 13.15 -0.63
CA CYS A 7 24.98 14.08 -0.62
C CYS A 7 24.94 14.93 -1.90
N PHE A 8 23.74 15.31 -2.32
CA PHE A 8 23.58 16.32 -3.35
C PHE A 8 22.33 17.16 -3.08
N LYS A 9 22.41 18.45 -3.45
CA LYS A 9 21.29 19.38 -3.27
C LYS A 9 20.18 19.14 -4.29
N HIS A 10 20.55 18.88 -5.54
CA HIS A 10 19.62 18.70 -6.64
C HIS A 10 20.19 17.73 -7.66
N ALA A 11 19.36 16.80 -8.15
CA ALA A 11 19.67 15.95 -9.29
C ALA A 11 18.42 15.78 -10.14
N GLN A 12 18.61 15.80 -11.45
CA GLN A 12 17.57 15.47 -12.42
C GLN A 12 18.07 14.30 -13.26
N TRP A 13 17.29 13.23 -13.32
CA TRP A 13 17.61 12.05 -14.08
C TRP A 13 16.48 11.72 -15.05
N ARG A 14 16.82 11.60 -16.33
CA ARG A 14 15.93 11.05 -17.36
C ARG A 14 16.18 9.56 -17.52
N LEU A 15 15.15 8.77 -17.28
CA LEU A 15 15.13 7.34 -17.60
C LEU A 15 14.76 7.17 -19.07
N THR A 16 15.54 6.37 -19.78
CA THR A 16 15.32 6.06 -21.20
C THR A 16 15.20 4.55 -21.40
N GLU A 17 14.65 4.13 -22.52
CA GLU A 17 14.77 2.76 -23.00
C GLU A 17 16.25 2.41 -23.30
N ALA A 18 16.52 1.12 -23.54
CA ALA A 18 17.87 0.63 -23.79
C ALA A 18 18.53 1.25 -25.04
N ASP A 19 17.72 1.73 -25.99
CA ASP A 19 18.19 2.43 -27.19
C ASP A 19 18.52 3.92 -26.94
N GLY A 20 18.17 4.46 -25.76
CA GLY A 20 18.37 5.85 -25.38
C GLY A 20 17.47 6.85 -26.10
N GLN A 21 16.59 6.42 -27.00
CA GLN A 21 15.80 7.32 -27.84
C GLN A 21 14.51 7.75 -27.16
N ILE A 22 13.85 6.81 -26.50
CA ILE A 22 12.54 7.05 -25.88
C ILE A 22 12.72 7.33 -24.38
N GLY A 23 12.33 8.52 -23.96
CA GLY A 23 12.23 8.87 -22.54
C GLY A 23 11.05 8.15 -21.88
N ILE A 24 11.33 7.42 -20.81
CA ILE A 24 10.32 6.72 -19.99
C ILE A 24 9.79 7.67 -18.92
N ALA A 25 10.69 8.23 -18.13
CA ALA A 25 10.35 9.08 -16.99
C ALA A 25 11.44 10.13 -16.73
N ASP A 26 11.03 11.28 -16.24
CA ASP A 26 11.94 12.27 -15.65
C ASP A 26 11.78 12.24 -14.12
N LEU A 27 12.91 12.16 -13.42
CA LEU A 27 13.01 12.08 -11.97
C LEU A 27 13.76 13.31 -11.46
N VAL A 28 13.12 14.08 -10.59
CA VAL A 28 13.73 15.23 -9.92
C VAL A 28 13.88 14.90 -8.44
N LEU A 29 15.11 14.95 -7.96
CA LEU A 29 15.53 14.65 -6.60
C LEU A 29 16.12 15.89 -5.97
N SER A 30 15.79 16.18 -4.71
CA SER A 30 16.46 17.26 -3.98
C SER A 30 16.71 16.91 -2.52
N ASN A 31 17.78 17.48 -1.97
CA ASN A 31 18.29 17.21 -0.63
C ASN A 31 18.45 15.70 -0.39
N PHE A 32 19.28 15.06 -1.20
CA PHE A 32 19.65 13.67 -1.02
C PHE A 32 20.83 13.56 -0.06
N LEU A 33 20.73 12.63 0.87
CA LEU A 33 21.79 12.24 1.78
C LEU A 33 21.81 10.72 1.89
N TYR A 34 22.97 10.12 1.69
CA TYR A 34 23.22 8.72 1.96
C TYR A 34 24.41 8.59 2.89
N THR A 35 24.24 7.87 3.99
CA THR A 35 25.27 7.59 4.97
C THR A 35 25.45 6.08 5.10
N LYS A 36 26.69 5.63 4.97
CA LYS A 36 27.13 4.25 5.22
C LYS A 36 28.06 4.21 6.42
N ASN A 37 27.61 3.60 7.50
CA ASN A 37 28.37 3.44 8.74
C ASN A 37 28.78 1.98 8.93
N SER A 38 30.06 1.70 8.83
CA SER A 38 30.65 0.39 9.11
C SER A 38 31.09 0.34 10.57
N LYS A 39 30.48 -0.56 11.35
CA LYS A 39 30.72 -0.73 12.79
C LYS A 39 31.88 -1.68 13.05
N SER A 40 32.22 -1.87 14.33
CA SER A 40 33.30 -2.76 14.76
C SER A 40 32.90 -4.23 14.84
N ASP A 41 31.60 -4.53 14.85
CA ASP A 41 31.03 -5.88 14.87
C ASP A 41 30.76 -6.42 13.45
N ASP A 42 31.47 -5.88 12.45
CA ASP A 42 31.28 -6.13 11.01
C ASP A 42 29.85 -5.84 10.48
N SER A 43 29.00 -5.22 11.29
CA SER A 43 27.70 -4.73 10.82
C SER A 43 27.84 -3.42 10.05
N VAL A 44 26.93 -3.20 9.10
CA VAL A 44 26.89 -2.00 8.28
C VAL A 44 25.50 -1.39 8.35
N GLU A 45 25.43 -0.11 8.68
CA GLU A 45 24.19 0.66 8.62
C GLU A 45 24.19 1.56 7.39
N HIS A 46 23.07 1.54 6.68
CA HIS A 46 22.78 2.36 5.53
C HIS A 46 21.58 3.23 5.88
N LEU A 47 21.75 4.54 5.74
CA LEU A 47 20.68 5.51 5.86
C LEU A 47 20.61 6.29 4.55
N LEU A 48 19.45 6.28 3.90
CA LEU A 48 19.15 7.11 2.74
C LEU A 48 18.02 8.05 3.10
N GLU A 49 18.21 9.33 2.88
CA GLU A 49 17.21 10.38 3.07
C GLU A 49 17.07 11.21 1.81
N LEU A 50 15.84 11.52 1.45
CA LEU A 50 15.50 12.34 0.30
C LEU A 50 14.49 13.41 0.69
N GLY A 51 14.86 14.68 0.55
CA GLY A 51 14.00 15.80 0.92
C GLY A 51 12.87 16.09 -0.05
N TYR A 52 13.05 15.87 -1.35
CA TYR A 52 11.99 16.06 -2.36
C TYR A 52 12.16 15.06 -3.51
N LEU A 53 11.01 14.61 -4.03
CA LEU A 53 10.91 13.65 -5.11
C LEU A 53 9.79 14.10 -6.05
N ARG A 54 10.05 14.18 -7.34
CA ARG A 54 9.02 14.29 -8.37
C ARG A 54 9.34 13.37 -9.52
N MET A 55 8.38 12.54 -9.92
CA MET A 55 8.50 11.69 -11.09
C MET A 55 7.42 12.05 -12.12
N THR A 56 7.84 12.27 -13.36
CA THR A 56 6.95 12.62 -14.47
C THR A 56 7.02 11.57 -15.58
N ASN A 57 5.86 11.23 -16.13
CA ASN A 57 5.67 10.27 -17.20
C ASN A 57 5.93 10.91 -18.57
N LEU A 58 6.94 10.43 -19.27
CA LEU A 58 7.29 10.91 -20.62
C LEU A 58 6.65 10.09 -21.73
N LEU A 59 5.97 8.98 -21.43
CA LEU A 59 5.33 8.15 -22.44
C LEU A 59 4.24 8.94 -23.21
N PRO A 60 4.09 8.68 -24.52
CA PRO A 60 3.12 9.37 -25.35
C PRO A 60 1.69 9.00 -24.96
N ASN A 61 0.77 9.95 -25.12
CA ASN A 61 -0.67 9.77 -24.96
C ASN A 61 -1.12 9.22 -23.58
N GLN A 62 -0.35 9.48 -22.52
CA GLN A 62 -0.72 9.12 -21.15
C GLN A 62 -1.49 10.27 -20.48
N ILE A 63 -2.57 9.92 -19.76
CA ILE A 63 -3.42 10.88 -19.03
C ILE A 63 -2.68 11.44 -17.81
N TYR A 64 -2.04 10.58 -17.03
CA TYR A 64 -1.30 10.99 -15.85
C TYR A 64 0.15 11.30 -16.22
N LYS A 65 0.46 12.60 -16.22
CA LYS A 65 1.81 13.12 -16.46
C LYS A 65 2.65 13.18 -15.20
N GLU A 66 2.05 13.48 -14.06
CA GLU A 66 2.70 13.35 -12.76
C GLU A 66 2.44 11.97 -12.19
N VAL A 67 3.52 11.23 -11.91
CA VAL A 67 3.43 9.85 -11.43
C VAL A 67 3.58 9.75 -9.93
N LEU A 68 4.53 10.49 -9.38
CA LEU A 68 4.87 10.42 -7.97
C LEU A 68 5.29 11.81 -7.50
N VAL A 69 4.55 12.35 -6.53
CA VAL A 69 4.85 13.62 -5.88
C VAL A 69 4.35 13.57 -4.44
N PRO A 70 5.02 14.24 -3.48
CA PRO A 70 4.46 14.45 -2.15
C PRO A 70 3.09 15.10 -2.25
N THR A 71 2.10 14.55 -1.55
CA THR A 71 0.85 15.28 -1.32
C THR A 71 1.16 16.51 -0.47
N GLU A 72 0.52 17.65 -0.78
CA GLU A 72 0.76 18.95 -0.15
C GLU A 72 1.12 18.80 1.34
N ILE A 73 2.38 19.13 1.65
CA ILE A 73 2.94 19.06 2.98
C ILE A 73 2.19 20.09 3.82
N GLN A 74 1.24 19.65 4.64
CA GLN A 74 0.61 20.53 5.60
C GLN A 74 1.71 21.17 6.45
N SER A 75 1.63 22.49 6.65
CA SER A 75 2.61 23.29 7.39
C SER A 75 2.84 22.82 8.83
N ASN A 76 1.93 21.99 9.37
CA ASN A 76 1.96 21.48 10.73
C ASN A 76 2.57 20.07 10.87
N MET A 77 3.19 19.52 9.83
CA MET A 77 3.81 18.20 9.89
C MET A 77 5.10 18.19 10.74
N PRO A 78 5.33 17.15 11.58
CA PRO A 78 6.54 17.03 12.39
C PRO A 78 7.81 17.11 11.56
N VAL A 79 8.89 17.68 12.10
CA VAL A 79 10.18 17.92 11.42
C VAL A 79 10.79 16.65 10.78
N GLU A 80 10.47 15.47 11.32
CA GLU A 80 10.88 14.16 10.79
C GLU A 80 10.28 13.88 9.39
N HIS A 81 9.14 14.49 9.04
CA HIS A 81 8.49 14.40 7.73
C HIS A 81 9.00 15.44 6.72
N LYS A 82 10.10 16.15 7.03
CA LYS A 82 10.80 16.99 6.04
C LYS A 82 11.60 16.18 5.01
N ARG A 83 11.61 14.85 5.12
CA ARG A 83 12.18 13.92 4.15
C ARG A 83 11.04 13.13 3.54
N VAL A 84 10.89 13.22 2.22
CA VAL A 84 9.85 12.52 1.46
C VAL A 84 10.05 11.01 1.51
N VAL A 85 11.31 10.56 1.46
CA VAL A 85 11.69 9.15 1.59
C VAL A 85 12.84 9.04 2.57
N ARG A 86 12.74 8.10 3.51
CA ARG A 86 13.82 7.68 4.38
C ARG A 86 13.89 6.16 4.41
N VAL A 87 15.03 5.61 4.00
CA VAL A 87 15.29 4.16 4.02
C VAL A 87 16.43 3.89 5.01
N PHE A 88 16.16 3.08 6.02
CA PHE A 88 17.15 2.60 6.96
C PHE A 88 17.35 1.10 6.76
N CYS A 89 18.61 0.68 6.65
CA CYS A 89 18.96 -0.73 6.50
C CYS A 89 20.17 -1.05 7.38
N ARG A 90 20.02 -2.00 8.31
CA ARG A 90 21.13 -2.57 9.07
C ARG A 90 21.44 -3.96 8.53
N GLU A 91 22.69 -4.15 8.14
CA GLU A 91 23.22 -5.37 7.55
C GLU A 91 24.17 -6.04 8.53
N LYS A 92 24.05 -7.37 8.63
CA LYS A 92 24.98 -8.23 9.36
C LYS A 92 25.94 -8.91 8.39
N PRO A 93 27.05 -9.49 8.89
CA PRO A 93 27.91 -10.33 8.09
C PRO A 93 27.11 -11.40 7.34
N PRO A 94 27.41 -11.65 6.05
CA PRO A 94 26.69 -12.63 5.26
C PRO A 94 26.88 -14.04 5.82
N VAL A 95 25.82 -14.86 5.77
CA VAL A 95 25.84 -16.25 6.23
C VAL A 95 25.72 -17.15 5.00
N GLY A 96 26.76 -17.95 4.72
CA GLY A 96 26.77 -18.84 3.55
C GLY A 96 26.63 -18.13 2.21
N GLY A 97 27.12 -16.89 2.11
CA GLY A 97 27.01 -16.05 0.90
C GLY A 97 25.69 -15.27 0.78
N ILE A 98 24.69 -15.55 1.63
CA ILE A 98 23.42 -14.83 1.65
C ILE A 98 23.58 -13.55 2.48
N ALA A 99 23.19 -12.41 1.90
CA ALA A 99 23.19 -11.15 2.62
C ALA A 99 22.07 -11.11 3.68
N VAL A 100 22.42 -10.71 4.91
CA VAL A 100 21.50 -10.65 6.05
C VAL A 100 21.14 -9.20 6.35
N LYS A 101 19.87 -8.85 6.11
CA LYS A 101 19.28 -7.56 6.47
C LYS A 101 18.59 -7.72 7.82
N GLU A 102 19.25 -7.26 8.89
CA GLU A 102 18.71 -7.37 10.24
C GLU A 102 17.49 -6.48 10.43
N HIS A 103 17.57 -5.24 9.97
CA HIS A 103 16.47 -4.28 10.06
C HIS A 103 16.38 -3.51 8.75
N PHE A 104 15.21 -3.54 8.11
CA PHE A 104 14.94 -2.81 6.88
C PHE A 104 13.66 -1.99 7.04
N GLU A 105 13.80 -0.68 7.11
CA GLU A 105 12.70 0.24 7.39
C GLU A 105 12.57 1.29 6.28
N ILE A 106 11.35 1.46 5.76
CA ILE A 106 11.05 2.47 4.74
C ILE A 106 9.97 3.40 5.30
N ASN A 107 10.34 4.66 5.47
CA ASN A 107 9.43 5.73 5.85
C ASN A 107 9.18 6.64 4.65
N VAL A 108 7.91 6.92 4.38
CA VAL A 108 7.50 7.78 3.26
C VAL A 108 6.41 8.72 3.75
N VAL A 109 6.48 9.98 3.31
CA VAL A 109 5.42 10.96 3.57
C VAL A 109 4.19 10.65 2.72
N PRO A 110 3.04 11.32 2.96
CA PRO A 110 1.88 11.17 2.09
C PRO A 110 2.21 11.48 0.62
N LEU A 111 1.77 10.61 -0.30
CA LEU A 111 2.10 10.70 -1.73
C LEU A 111 0.85 10.78 -2.61
N THR A 112 0.94 11.59 -3.65
CA THR A 112 0.01 11.59 -4.78
C THR A 112 0.62 10.79 -5.92
N ILE A 113 -0.12 9.76 -6.36
CA ILE A 113 0.33 8.76 -7.31
C ILE A 113 -0.61 8.73 -8.51
N GLY A 114 -0.07 9.04 -9.69
CA GLY A 114 -0.79 9.03 -10.97
C GLY A 114 -0.23 7.97 -11.91
N LEU A 115 -0.83 6.78 -11.95
CA LEU A 115 -0.28 5.64 -12.68
C LEU A 115 -1.17 5.19 -13.84
N THR A 116 -0.56 4.85 -14.96
CA THR A 116 -1.20 4.09 -16.03
C THR A 116 -0.63 2.68 -16.06
N LYS A 117 -1.42 1.68 -16.44
CA LYS A 117 -0.92 0.29 -16.57
C LYS A 117 0.30 0.22 -17.49
N LYS A 118 0.26 0.96 -18.61
CA LYS A 118 1.38 1.05 -19.56
C LYS A 118 2.65 1.55 -18.86
N PHE A 119 2.58 2.66 -18.13
CA PHE A 119 3.74 3.20 -17.41
C PHE A 119 4.27 2.23 -16.36
N TYR A 120 3.38 1.62 -15.56
CA TYR A 120 3.76 0.62 -14.56
C TYR A 120 4.51 -0.57 -15.19
N ASN A 121 3.99 -1.13 -16.28
CA ASN A 121 4.63 -2.26 -16.97
C ASN A 121 6.00 -1.87 -17.55
N THR A 122 6.12 -0.69 -18.15
CA THR A 122 7.40 -0.18 -18.67
C THR A 122 8.42 0.01 -17.55
N MET A 123 8.01 0.60 -16.43
CA MET A 123 8.89 0.82 -15.28
C MET A 123 9.30 -0.51 -14.61
N LEU A 124 8.36 -1.46 -14.50
CA LEU A 124 8.65 -2.79 -13.94
C LEU A 124 9.68 -3.53 -14.81
N LYS A 125 9.51 -3.49 -16.14
CA LYS A 125 10.47 -4.07 -17.09
C LYS A 125 11.84 -3.39 -17.04
N PHE A 126 11.87 -2.07 -16.82
CA PHE A 126 13.12 -1.32 -16.63
C PHE A 126 13.85 -1.75 -15.35
N CYS A 127 13.14 -1.88 -14.22
CA CYS A 127 13.72 -2.29 -12.95
C CYS A 127 14.08 -3.78 -12.88
N PHE A 128 13.32 -4.63 -13.58
CA PHE A 128 13.45 -6.09 -13.56
C PHE A 128 13.39 -6.67 -14.99
N PRO A 129 14.45 -6.50 -15.80
CA PRO A 129 14.45 -6.88 -17.21
C PRO A 129 14.34 -8.39 -17.45
N GLU A 130 14.73 -9.22 -16.48
CA GLU A 130 14.66 -10.68 -16.56
C GLU A 130 13.21 -11.23 -16.46
N LYS A 131 12.22 -10.38 -16.17
CA LYS A 131 10.85 -10.81 -15.91
C LYS A 131 9.84 -10.09 -16.79
N ASP A 132 8.98 -10.86 -17.44
CA ASP A 132 7.86 -10.30 -18.18
C ASP A 132 6.73 -9.86 -17.24
N PRO A 133 6.22 -8.62 -17.37
CA PRO A 133 5.21 -8.07 -16.47
C PRO A 133 3.88 -8.83 -16.55
N ASP A 134 3.55 -9.41 -17.70
CA ASP A 134 2.30 -10.12 -17.91
C ASP A 134 2.28 -11.49 -17.21
N ASN A 135 3.44 -12.15 -17.08
CA ASN A 135 3.56 -13.41 -16.34
C ASN A 135 3.45 -13.17 -14.82
N ILE A 136 4.02 -12.08 -14.32
CA ILE A 136 3.99 -11.71 -12.89
C ILE A 136 2.55 -11.46 -12.41
N ASP A 137 1.74 -10.75 -13.20
CA ASP A 137 0.36 -10.43 -12.81
C ASP A 137 -0.58 -11.64 -12.94
N GLY A 138 -0.29 -12.59 -13.84
CA GLY A 138 -1.08 -13.81 -14.05
C GLY A 138 -0.86 -14.88 -12.98
N GLU A 139 0.39 -15.20 -12.66
CA GLU A 139 0.74 -16.32 -11.75
C GLU A 139 0.21 -16.11 -10.32
N ARG A 140 0.25 -14.87 -9.79
CA ARG A 140 -0.22 -14.57 -8.42
C ARG A 140 -1.67 -14.11 -8.32
N GLY A 141 -2.31 -13.76 -9.45
CA GLY A 141 -3.76 -13.53 -9.49
C GLY A 141 -4.53 -14.80 -9.15
N GLU A 142 -4.03 -15.96 -9.60
CA GLU A 142 -4.63 -17.26 -9.35
C GLU A 142 -4.25 -17.84 -7.97
N GLU A 143 -3.09 -17.50 -7.39
CA GLU A 143 -2.71 -17.95 -6.04
C GLU A 143 -3.58 -17.34 -4.94
N LEU A 144 -3.96 -16.06 -5.06
CA LEU A 144 -4.81 -15.38 -4.07
C LEU A 144 -6.25 -15.90 -4.04
N ASP A 145 -6.77 -16.41 -5.16
CA ASP A 145 -8.09 -17.05 -5.21
C ASP A 145 -8.03 -18.53 -4.77
N ASN A 146 -6.87 -19.19 -4.94
CA ASN A 146 -6.69 -20.61 -4.63
C ASN A 146 -6.24 -20.93 -3.19
N GLU A 147 -5.71 -19.96 -2.43
CA GLU A 147 -5.33 -20.18 -1.03
C GLU A 147 -6.54 -20.55 -0.15
N SER A 148 -7.74 -20.13 -0.56
CA SER A 148 -9.03 -20.54 0.06
C SER A 148 -9.56 -21.92 -0.36
N ARG A 149 -8.95 -22.62 -1.33
CA ARG A 149 -9.46 -23.91 -1.86
C ARG A 149 -8.47 -25.07 -1.82
N SER A 150 -7.18 -24.84 -1.60
CA SER A 150 -6.16 -25.89 -1.76
C SER A 150 -5.62 -26.46 -0.43
N LYS A 151 -6.51 -26.88 0.48
CA LYS A 151 -6.19 -27.88 1.52
C LYS A 151 -6.84 -29.21 1.14
N ARG A 152 -6.41 -29.83 0.04
CA ARG A 152 -6.52 -31.29 -0.19
C ARG A 152 -5.84 -31.67 -1.50
N ILE A 153 -4.93 -32.64 -1.35
CA ILE A 153 -4.36 -33.52 -2.38
C ILE A 153 -3.21 -32.91 -3.19
N ARG A 154 -1.98 -33.32 -2.83
CA ARG A 154 -0.92 -33.75 -3.76
C ARG A 154 0.18 -34.46 -2.97
N SER A 155 -0.03 -35.75 -2.69
CA SER A 155 1.05 -36.68 -2.37
C SER A 155 1.87 -36.90 -3.65
N SER A 156 3.04 -36.27 -3.71
CA SER A 156 3.95 -36.30 -4.86
C SER A 156 4.60 -37.67 -5.06
N GLY A 157 4.66 -38.10 -6.31
CA GLY A 157 5.49 -39.21 -6.77
C GLY A 157 6.95 -39.03 -6.36
N ARG A 158 7.50 -40.10 -5.78
CA ARG A 158 8.86 -40.18 -5.24
C ARG A 158 9.83 -40.39 -6.40
N SER A 159 10.45 -39.31 -6.87
CA SER A 159 11.63 -39.38 -7.75
C SER A 159 12.82 -39.88 -6.92
N LYS A 160 13.40 -41.02 -7.33
CA LYS A 160 14.65 -41.55 -6.77
C LYS A 160 15.77 -40.55 -7.09
N ARG A 161 16.35 -39.92 -6.07
CA ARG A 161 17.60 -39.16 -6.18
C ARG A 161 18.76 -40.12 -5.99
N ASP A 162 19.53 -40.32 -7.06
CA ASP A 162 20.89 -40.83 -6.93
C ASP A 162 21.73 -39.75 -6.24
N SER A 163 22.32 -40.11 -5.11
CA SER A 163 23.20 -39.25 -4.32
C SER A 163 24.58 -39.19 -4.97
N ASN A 164 24.72 -38.36 -6.02
CA ASN A 164 26.04 -38.02 -6.54
C ASN A 164 26.80 -37.19 -5.50
N PHE A 165 27.95 -37.70 -5.04
CA PHE A 165 28.81 -37.09 -4.02
C PHE A 165 29.46 -35.77 -4.50
N TYR A 166 29.59 -35.59 -5.81
CA TYR A 166 30.11 -34.37 -6.42
C TYR A 166 28.96 -33.51 -6.94
N ILE A 167 28.87 -32.27 -6.46
CA ILE A 167 27.98 -31.25 -7.00
C ILE A 167 28.66 -30.71 -8.29
N PRO A 168 28.02 -30.82 -9.46
CA PRO A 168 28.53 -30.24 -10.71
C PRO A 168 28.88 -28.75 -10.54
N ILE A 169 29.95 -28.27 -11.18
CA ILE A 169 30.41 -26.87 -11.06
C ILE A 169 29.30 -25.88 -11.46
N ASP A 170 28.51 -26.21 -12.48
CA ASP A 170 27.32 -25.45 -12.92
C ASP A 170 26.26 -25.34 -11.81
N ASP A 171 26.07 -26.38 -10.98
CA ASP A 171 25.17 -26.33 -9.84
C ASP A 171 25.71 -25.44 -8.72
N VAL A 172 27.02 -25.41 -8.49
CA VAL A 172 27.67 -24.51 -7.53
C VAL A 172 27.52 -23.06 -7.96
N GLU A 173 27.72 -22.77 -9.24
CA GLU A 173 27.55 -21.43 -9.81
C GLU A 173 26.09 -20.97 -9.73
N LYS A 174 25.13 -21.84 -10.06
CA LYS A 174 23.70 -21.59 -9.85
C LYS A 174 23.33 -21.39 -8.38
N MET A 175 23.93 -22.14 -7.46
CA MET A 175 23.72 -21.95 -6.02
C MET A 175 24.26 -20.59 -5.56
N LYS A 176 25.42 -20.18 -6.07
CA LYS A 176 26.02 -18.88 -5.76
C LYS A 176 25.17 -17.73 -6.31
N GLU A 177 24.73 -17.80 -7.56
CA GLU A 177 23.86 -16.78 -8.17
C GLU A 177 22.55 -16.61 -7.39
N ARG A 178 21.94 -17.74 -6.98
CA ARG A 178 20.74 -17.73 -6.13
C ARG A 178 21.03 -17.11 -4.76
N ALA A 179 22.17 -17.41 -4.13
CA ALA A 179 22.53 -16.85 -2.84
C ALA A 179 22.81 -15.34 -2.91
N GLU A 180 23.36 -14.84 -4.02
CA GLU A 180 23.59 -13.41 -4.25
C GLU A 180 22.28 -12.64 -4.47
N LYS A 181 21.34 -13.23 -5.22
CA LYS A 181 20.02 -12.62 -5.48
C LYS A 181 19.15 -12.60 -4.21
N ASN A 182 19.12 -13.70 -3.46
CA ASN A 182 18.32 -13.85 -2.25
C ASN A 182 18.92 -13.10 -1.06
N LYS A 183 18.05 -12.53 -0.23
CA LYS A 183 18.42 -11.78 0.98
C LYS A 183 17.58 -12.29 2.13
N LEU A 184 18.22 -12.55 3.26
CA LEU A 184 17.54 -12.88 4.49
C LEU A 184 17.16 -11.57 5.18
N PHE A 185 15.87 -11.27 5.25
CA PHE A 185 15.32 -10.16 6.01
C PHE A 185 14.82 -10.68 7.36
N ILE A 186 15.48 -10.25 8.44
CA ILE A 186 15.05 -10.58 9.81
C ILE A 186 13.82 -9.76 10.17
N TYR A 187 13.84 -8.47 9.89
CA TYR A 187 12.70 -7.57 10.10
C TYR A 187 12.59 -6.52 9.01
N ILE A 188 11.40 -6.41 8.43
CA ILE A 188 11.00 -5.34 7.51
C ILE A 188 9.86 -4.56 8.13
N LYS A 189 9.94 -3.23 8.11
CA LYS A 189 8.87 -2.35 8.56
C LYS A 189 8.61 -1.22 7.57
N ILE A 190 7.35 -1.05 7.19
CA ILE A 190 6.89 0.05 6.36
C ILE A 190 5.66 0.62 7.07
N PRO A 191 5.77 1.77 7.76
CA PRO A 191 4.64 2.37 8.47
C PRO A 191 3.48 2.73 7.55
N GLU A 192 2.32 2.99 8.14
CA GLU A 192 1.15 3.42 7.38
C GLU A 192 1.38 4.76 6.70
N VAL A 193 0.90 4.89 5.46
CA VAL A 193 1.05 6.10 4.66
C VAL A 193 -0.25 6.42 3.93
N PRO A 194 -0.84 7.61 4.14
CA PRO A 194 -1.97 8.04 3.34
C PRO A 194 -1.51 8.41 1.94
N VAL A 195 -2.22 7.92 0.93
CA VAL A 195 -1.89 8.11 -0.48
C VAL A 195 -3.12 8.52 -1.28
N ARG A 196 -2.94 9.45 -2.22
CA ARG A 196 -3.95 9.79 -3.22
C ARG A 196 -3.60 9.09 -4.51
N VAL A 197 -4.44 8.15 -4.95
CA VAL A 197 -4.14 7.31 -6.11
C VAL A 197 -5.13 7.57 -7.24
N SER A 198 -4.57 7.80 -8.43
CA SER A 198 -5.27 7.89 -9.69
C SER A 198 -4.68 6.83 -10.63
N TYR A 199 -5.49 5.85 -11.02
CA TYR A 199 -5.05 4.72 -11.84
C TYR A 199 -5.88 4.59 -13.11
N LYS A 200 -5.21 4.36 -14.24
CA LYS A 200 -5.84 4.07 -15.52
C LYS A 200 -5.43 2.69 -16.04
N GLY A 201 -6.41 1.82 -16.24
CA GLY A 201 -6.23 0.47 -16.78
C GLY A 201 -6.03 0.45 -18.30
N ASN A 202 -5.77 -0.74 -18.85
CA ASN A 202 -5.84 -0.95 -20.30
C ASN A 202 -7.29 -1.20 -20.72
N LYS A 203 -7.68 -0.65 -21.88
CA LYS A 203 -9.06 -0.67 -22.42
C LYS A 203 -9.66 -2.08 -22.59
N GLU A 204 -8.84 -3.13 -22.65
CA GLU A 204 -9.29 -4.51 -22.92
C GLU A 204 -9.87 -5.23 -21.69
N LYS A 205 -9.54 -4.77 -20.47
CA LYS A 205 -10.09 -5.32 -19.22
C LYS A 205 -10.48 -4.16 -18.30
N ASN A 206 -11.61 -3.52 -18.63
CA ASN A 206 -12.20 -2.38 -17.91
C ASN A 206 -12.71 -2.73 -16.51
N LEU A 207 -11.82 -3.08 -15.60
CA LEU A 207 -12.11 -3.01 -14.16
C LEU A 207 -11.35 -1.82 -13.58
N GLU A 208 -12.08 -0.70 -13.61
CA GLU A 208 -11.94 0.47 -12.74
C GLU A 208 -10.79 1.44 -13.05
N ASP A 209 -11.08 2.40 -13.94
CA ASP A 209 -10.41 3.70 -13.90
C ASP A 209 -10.73 4.37 -12.54
N ILE A 210 -9.71 4.55 -11.72
CA ILE A 210 -9.81 5.16 -10.39
C ILE A 210 -9.25 6.59 -10.51
N ARG A 211 -9.99 7.57 -10.02
CA ARG A 211 -9.56 8.97 -9.98
C ARG A 211 -9.61 9.51 -8.56
N ASP A 212 -8.48 10.05 -8.12
CA ASP A 212 -8.30 10.82 -6.89
C ASP A 212 -8.84 10.13 -5.63
N PHE A 213 -8.67 8.81 -5.55
CA PHE A 213 -9.06 8.06 -4.37
C PHE A 213 -8.06 8.29 -3.24
N SER A 214 -8.58 8.69 -2.09
CA SER A 214 -7.79 8.81 -0.85
C SER A 214 -7.82 7.48 -0.11
N LEU A 215 -6.66 6.85 -0.04
CA LEU A 215 -6.45 5.52 0.52
C LEU A 215 -5.37 5.59 1.59
N VAL A 216 -5.34 4.62 2.48
CA VAL A 216 -4.26 4.49 3.47
C VAL A 216 -3.57 3.16 3.23
N ILE A 217 -2.29 3.22 2.84
CA ILE A 217 -1.42 2.05 2.80
C ILE A 217 -1.24 1.60 4.26
N PRO A 218 -1.60 0.36 4.60
CA PRO A 218 -1.45 -0.15 5.96
C PRO A 218 0.03 -0.30 6.33
N THR A 219 0.31 -0.40 7.63
CA THR A 219 1.65 -0.78 8.09
C THR A 219 1.96 -2.21 7.62
N LEU A 220 3.07 -2.39 6.92
CA LEU A 220 3.58 -3.69 6.46
C LEU A 220 4.74 -4.12 7.33
N GLU A 221 4.63 -5.30 7.93
CA GLU A 221 5.67 -5.91 8.74
C GLU A 221 5.93 -7.34 8.28
N TYR A 222 7.20 -7.65 8.02
CA TYR A 222 7.62 -8.99 7.62
C TYR A 222 8.79 -9.44 8.49
N HIS A 223 8.80 -10.72 8.84
CA HIS A 223 9.79 -11.31 9.75
C HIS A 223 10.39 -12.58 9.17
N ASN A 224 11.71 -12.71 9.28
CA ASN A 224 12.47 -13.93 8.95
C ASN A 224 12.14 -14.49 7.56
N VAL A 225 12.13 -13.63 6.54
CA VAL A 225 11.84 -14.02 5.16
C VAL A 225 13.11 -14.00 4.32
N THR A 226 13.27 -15.00 3.45
CA THR A 226 14.36 -15.04 2.46
C THR A 226 13.79 -14.70 1.09
N TRP A 227 14.00 -13.48 0.64
CA TRP A 227 13.38 -12.92 -0.56
C TRP A 227 14.39 -12.22 -1.47
N THR A 228 14.09 -12.21 -2.76
CA THR A 228 14.68 -11.22 -3.66
C THR A 228 14.01 -9.85 -3.48
N TRP A 229 14.61 -8.79 -4.02
CA TRP A 229 13.97 -7.48 -4.03
C TRP A 229 12.64 -7.47 -4.80
N LEU A 230 12.53 -8.30 -5.84
CA LEU A 230 11.28 -8.45 -6.59
C LEU A 230 10.20 -9.12 -5.73
N ASP A 231 10.54 -10.19 -5.01
CA ASP A 231 9.58 -10.88 -4.15
C ASP A 231 9.02 -9.95 -3.07
N LEU A 232 9.89 -9.11 -2.47
CA LEU A 232 9.49 -8.07 -1.53
C LEU A 232 8.51 -7.07 -2.18
N LEU A 233 8.85 -6.54 -3.37
CA LEU A 233 7.97 -5.62 -4.10
C LEU A 233 6.59 -6.24 -4.37
N LEU A 234 6.56 -7.51 -4.78
CA LEU A 234 5.32 -8.22 -5.10
C LEU A 234 4.51 -8.56 -3.85
N ALA A 235 5.15 -8.91 -2.73
CA ALA A 235 4.50 -9.09 -1.44
C ALA A 235 3.83 -7.78 -0.99
N MET A 236 4.58 -6.68 -0.99
CA MET A 236 4.07 -5.35 -0.66
C MET A 236 2.88 -4.94 -1.55
N LYS A 237 2.99 -5.17 -2.87
CA LYS A 237 1.91 -4.91 -3.83
C LYS A 237 0.65 -5.70 -3.49
N SER A 238 0.79 -6.99 -3.22
CA SER A 238 -0.34 -7.88 -2.92
C SER A 238 -1.08 -7.48 -1.64
N ASP A 239 -0.33 -7.27 -0.56
CA ASP A 239 -0.90 -6.93 0.75
C ASP A 239 -1.58 -5.55 0.71
N THR A 240 -0.92 -4.58 0.07
CA THR A 240 -1.48 -3.23 -0.12
C THR A 240 -2.76 -3.27 -0.95
N ARG A 241 -2.79 -4.07 -2.04
CA ARG A 241 -3.99 -4.22 -2.88
C ARG A 241 -5.16 -4.80 -2.10
N ARG A 242 -4.94 -5.86 -1.29
CA ARG A 242 -5.99 -6.50 -0.49
C ARG A 242 -6.65 -5.50 0.46
N VAL A 243 -5.84 -4.68 1.14
CA VAL A 243 -6.36 -3.69 2.09
C VAL A 243 -7.04 -2.53 1.37
N ILE A 244 -6.47 -2.02 0.28
CA ILE A 244 -7.07 -0.96 -0.54
C ILE A 244 -8.42 -1.38 -1.12
N LEU A 245 -8.56 -2.60 -1.63
CA LEU A 245 -9.84 -3.10 -2.15
C LEU A 245 -10.90 -3.11 -1.06
N SER A 246 -10.55 -3.53 0.16
CA SER A 246 -11.48 -3.52 1.29
C SER A 246 -11.90 -2.09 1.70
N GLN A 247 -10.97 -1.13 1.63
CA GLN A 247 -11.24 0.28 1.92
C GLN A 247 -12.13 0.91 0.84
N ALA A 248 -11.83 0.65 -0.43
CA ALA A 248 -12.59 1.16 -1.58
C ALA A 248 -14.04 0.65 -1.57
N ILE A 249 -14.25 -0.64 -1.23
CA ILE A 249 -15.60 -1.21 -1.08
C ILE A 249 -16.35 -0.52 0.08
N LYS A 250 -15.71 -0.34 1.25
CA LYS A 250 -16.33 0.36 2.39
C LYS A 250 -16.72 1.79 2.06
N GLN A 251 -15.84 2.54 1.40
CA GLN A 251 -16.11 3.91 0.95
C GLN A 251 -17.26 3.95 -0.07
N LYS A 252 -17.25 3.07 -1.09
CA LYS A 252 -18.35 2.98 -2.07
C LYS A 252 -19.70 2.57 -1.43
N LEU A 253 -19.70 1.69 -0.43
CA LEU A 253 -20.92 1.28 0.29
C LEU A 253 -21.44 2.37 1.24
N GLN A 254 -20.55 3.13 1.90
CA GLN A 254 -20.93 4.28 2.72
C GLN A 254 -21.49 5.43 1.86
N ILE A 255 -20.92 5.67 0.68
CA ILE A 255 -21.48 6.61 -0.31
C ILE A 255 -22.90 6.17 -0.68
N LYS A 256 -23.13 4.89 -0.99
CA LYS A 256 -24.50 4.38 -1.27
C LYS A 256 -25.47 4.47 -0.09
N ARG A 257 -25.00 4.35 1.16
CA ARG A 257 -25.84 4.60 2.35
C ARG A 257 -26.16 6.08 2.54
N SER A 258 -25.28 6.99 2.15
CA SER A 258 -25.54 8.44 2.17
C SER A 258 -26.42 8.92 1.02
N THR A 259 -26.37 8.28 -0.15
CA THR A 259 -27.25 8.59 -1.29
C THR A 259 -28.66 7.97 -1.14
N GLY A 260 -28.88 7.10 -0.15
CA GLY A 260 -30.20 6.55 0.19
C GLY A 260 -31.02 7.39 1.17
N LEU A 261 -30.54 8.57 1.59
CA LEU A 261 -31.20 9.46 2.55
C LEU A 261 -31.17 10.91 2.06
N SER A 262 -31.59 11.12 0.82
CA SER A 262 -31.95 12.46 0.34
C SER A 262 -33.29 12.40 -0.38
N ASP A 263 -34.33 12.11 0.39
CA ASP A 263 -35.61 12.81 0.27
C ASP A 263 -36.22 12.94 1.67
N GLU A 264 -36.69 14.16 1.95
CA GLU A 264 -37.39 14.64 3.16
C GLU A 264 -36.62 14.84 4.48
N SER A 265 -36.31 16.13 4.70
CA SER A 265 -36.60 16.92 5.91
C SER A 265 -35.89 16.64 7.25
N SER A 266 -35.28 17.73 7.74
CA SER A 266 -35.06 18.11 9.15
C SER A 266 -34.10 17.29 10.02
N SER A 267 -33.15 18.03 10.61
CA SER A 267 -32.24 17.62 11.68
C SER A 267 -32.98 16.97 12.86
N PRO A 268 -32.59 15.78 13.33
CA PRO A 268 -33.12 15.24 14.57
C PRO A 268 -32.48 15.99 15.74
N GLN A 269 -33.25 16.90 16.34
CA GLN A 269 -32.95 17.47 17.65
C GLN A 269 -32.97 16.36 18.71
N GLU A 270 -32.13 16.51 19.74
CA GLU A 270 -31.84 15.54 20.81
C GLU A 270 -33.05 15.05 21.64
N GLU A 271 -34.27 15.50 21.36
CA GLU A 271 -35.48 15.20 22.15
C GLU A 271 -36.02 13.79 21.95
N ASP A 272 -35.80 13.14 20.80
CA ASP A 272 -36.32 11.78 20.55
C ASP A 272 -35.51 10.67 21.22
N LYS A 273 -34.31 10.97 21.73
CA LYS A 273 -33.48 10.00 22.46
C LYS A 273 -34.07 9.65 23.83
N ALA A 274 -34.78 10.59 24.45
CA ALA A 274 -35.43 10.39 25.74
C ALA A 274 -36.68 9.51 25.65
N ARG A 275 -37.38 9.51 24.51
CA ARG A 275 -38.59 8.69 24.28
C ARG A 275 -38.29 7.21 24.03
N LEU A 276 -37.08 6.89 23.58
CA LEU A 276 -36.59 5.52 23.40
C LEU A 276 -36.04 4.89 24.69
N LEU A 277 -35.64 5.71 25.67
CA LEU A 277 -35.09 5.24 26.96
C LEU A 277 -36.16 4.95 28.01
N PHE A 278 -37.28 5.68 28.00
CA PHE A 278 -38.39 5.47 28.91
C PHE A 278 -39.63 5.03 28.12
N GLY A 279 -39.74 3.72 27.90
CA GLY A 279 -40.81 3.12 27.10
C GLY A 279 -42.22 3.57 27.50
N ALA A 280 -43.11 3.60 26.50
CA ALA A 280 -44.51 3.97 26.68
C ALA A 280 -45.21 3.03 27.67
N CYS A 281 -45.56 3.55 28.85
CA CYS A 281 -46.48 2.87 29.76
C CYS A 281 -47.85 2.69 29.10
N HIS A 282 -48.37 1.48 29.19
CA HIS A 282 -49.64 1.04 28.64
C HIS A 282 -50.88 1.74 29.23
N SER A 283 -51.89 1.75 28.38
CA SER A 283 -53.31 2.13 28.52
C SER A 283 -54.05 1.65 29.77
N VAL A 284 -55.09 2.40 30.17
CA VAL A 284 -56.38 1.80 30.53
C VAL A 284 -57.52 2.60 29.87
N ASP A 285 -58.41 1.83 29.26
CA ASP A 285 -59.54 2.19 28.43
C ASP A 285 -60.81 2.48 29.26
N ASN A 286 -61.78 3.11 28.58
CA ASN A 286 -63.23 2.97 28.75
C ASN A 286 -63.99 3.93 29.69
N ARG A 287 -64.78 4.85 29.12
CA ARG A 287 -66.27 4.80 29.06
C ARG A 287 -66.91 6.12 28.56
N ASN A 288 -67.89 5.96 27.67
CA ASN A 288 -68.79 6.95 27.03
C ASN A 288 -69.33 8.07 27.94
N PRO A 289 -69.84 9.18 27.34
CA PRO A 289 -71.25 9.49 27.57
C PRO A 289 -72.05 10.05 26.37
N LYS A 290 -73.37 9.77 26.41
CA LYS A 290 -74.43 10.38 25.58
C LYS A 290 -74.82 11.77 26.13
N LYS A 291 -75.34 12.61 25.22
CA LYS A 291 -76.01 13.92 25.41
C LYS A 291 -77.02 13.95 26.58
N SER A 292 -77.11 15.08 27.31
CA SER A 292 -78.32 15.92 27.44
C SER A 292 -78.19 17.03 28.52
N MET A 293 -78.56 18.25 28.10
CA MET A 293 -79.18 19.41 28.79
C MET A 293 -78.87 19.88 30.22
N SER A 294 -78.63 21.20 30.25
CA SER A 294 -79.22 22.28 31.08
C SER A 294 -78.84 22.48 32.56
N SER A 295 -78.14 23.60 32.75
CA SER A 295 -78.35 24.68 33.75
C SER A 295 -78.42 24.36 35.24
N VAL A 296 -77.66 25.11 36.06
CA VAL A 296 -78.19 26.16 36.99
C VAL A 296 -77.06 26.62 37.96
N PHE A 297 -76.79 27.92 37.89
CA PHE A 297 -76.46 28.90 38.94
C PHE A 297 -75.31 28.77 39.98
N LYS A 298 -74.48 29.82 39.91
CA LYS A 298 -73.98 30.77 40.95
C LYS A 298 -73.17 30.28 42.17
N PHE A 299 -71.93 30.78 42.17
CA PHE A 299 -71.23 31.65 43.14
C PHE A 299 -71.48 31.48 44.65
N GLY A 300 -70.36 31.42 45.38
CA GLY A 300 -70.27 31.88 46.76
C GLY A 300 -68.84 31.88 47.29
N LYS A 301 -68.24 33.08 47.28
CA LYS A 301 -67.07 33.63 48.03
C LYS A 301 -65.79 32.81 48.14
#